data_AF-A0A977IGL1-F1
#
_entry.id   AF-A0A977IGL1-F1
#
_cell.length_a   1.000
_cell.length_b   1.000
_cell.length_c   1.000
_cell.angle_alpha   90.00
_cell.angle_beta   90.00
_cell.angle_gamma   90.00
#
_symmetry.space_group_name_H-M   'P 1'
#
loop_
_entity.id
_entity.type
_entity.pdbx_description
1 polymer ?
#
loop_
_entity_poly.entity_id
_entity_poly.type
_entity_poly.pdbx_seq_one_letter_code
_entity_poly.pdbx_strand_id
1 'polypeptide(L)'
;MFGSFLLGGILPILPYFAVKAGLMSSTAAIVIAIIISVASSFIVGALKGRMAKKSWIKGGIEMAGLGTGIALVGYGIGAELANAGIVSIPAAAAG
;
A
#
# COMPACT_ATOMS: atom_id res chain seq x y z
N MET A 1 17.24 3.25 -9.81
CA MET A 1 16.52 3.02 -8.52
C MET A 1 15.47 4.09 -8.25
N PHE A 2 15.78 5.38 -8.34
CA PHE A 2 14.83 6.47 -8.03
C PHE A 2 13.54 6.44 -8.88
N GLY A 3 13.64 6.41 -10.21
CA GLY A 3 12.44 6.43 -11.08
C GLY A 3 11.51 5.23 -10.87
N SER A 4 12.06 4.03 -10.71
CA SER A 4 11.28 2.83 -10.40
C SER A 4 10.63 2.89 -9.02
N PHE A 5 11.29 3.48 -8.03
CA PHE A 5 10.72 3.71 -6.70
C PHE A 5 9.54 4.68 -6.75
N LEU A 6 9.68 5.79 -7.48
CA LEU A 6 8.57 6.74 -7.67
C LEU A 6 7.37 6.08 -8.36
N LEU A 7 7.59 5.36 -9.46
CA LEU A 7 6.52 4.69 -10.18
C LEU A 7 5.81 3.63 -9.33
N GLY A 8 6.56 2.85 -8.55
CA GLY A 8 5.95 1.86 -7.65
C GLY A 8 5.21 2.50 -6.47
N GLY A 9 5.80 3.54 -5.86
CA GLY A 9 5.26 4.19 -4.68
C GLY A 9 4.04 5.08 -4.97
N ILE A 10 3.94 5.67 -6.15
CA ILE A 10 2.83 6.57 -6.49
C ILE A 10 1.52 5.81 -6.71
N LEU A 11 1.58 4.56 -7.19
CA LEU A 11 0.42 3.74 -7.52
C LEU A 11 -0.64 3.68 -6.40
N PRO A 12 -0.30 3.23 -5.17
CA PRO A 12 -1.27 3.19 -4.07
C PRO A 12 -1.65 4.58 -3.52
N ILE A 13 -0.94 5.65 -3.90
CA ILE A 13 -1.25 7.03 -3.48
C ILE A 13 -2.30 7.67 -4.40
N LEU A 14 -2.43 7.20 -5.65
CA LEU A 14 -3.37 7.75 -6.65
C LEU A 14 -4.82 7.91 -6.15
N PRO A 15 -5.43 6.94 -5.43
CA PRO A 15 -6.81 7.08 -4.96
C PRO A 15 -7.03 8.29 -4.03
N TYR A 16 -6.00 8.71 -3.29
CA TYR A 16 -6.10 9.85 -2.37
C TYR A 16 -6.17 11.20 -3.10
N PHE A 17 -5.68 11.29 -4.34
CA PHE A 17 -5.92 12.47 -5.17
C PHE A 17 -7.41 12.61 -5.54
N ALA A 18 -8.12 11.50 -5.73
CA ALA A 18 -9.56 11.50 -5.98
C ALA A 18 -10.37 11.91 -4.73
N VAL A 19 -9.90 11.55 -3.53
CA VAL A 19 -10.48 12.04 -2.27
C VAL A 19 -10.31 13.55 -2.17
N LYS A 20 -9.11 14.08 -2.44
CA LYS A 20 -8.87 15.53 -2.42
C LYS A 20 -9.73 16.28 -3.44
N ALA A 21 -10.02 15.66 -4.58
CA ALA A 21 -10.91 16.21 -5.61
C ALA A 21 -12.41 16.09 -5.28
N GLY A 22 -12.78 15.47 -4.15
CA GLY A 22 -14.17 15.26 -3.74
C GLY A 22 -14.92 14.20 -4.55
N LEU A 23 -14.21 13.38 -5.33
CA LEU A 23 -14.78 12.36 -6.21
C LEU A 23 -14.97 11.00 -5.51
N MET A 24 -14.40 10.83 -4.32
CA MET A 24 -14.32 9.54 -3.63
C MET A 24 -14.26 9.73 -2.11
N SER A 25 -14.85 8.80 -1.35
CA SER A 25 -14.75 8.78 0.11
C SER A 25 -13.39 8.23 0.58
N SER A 26 -12.96 8.64 1.77
CA SER A 26 -11.71 8.18 2.40
C SER A 26 -11.67 6.66 2.54
N THR A 27 -12.78 6.03 2.93
CA THR A 27 -12.90 4.58 3.09
C THR A 27 -12.70 3.85 1.77
N ALA A 28 -13.33 4.33 0.68
CA ALA A 28 -13.16 3.74 -0.64
C ALA A 28 -11.72 3.87 -1.13
N ALA A 29 -11.07 5.01 -0.89
CA ALA A 29 -9.69 5.23 -1.28
C ALA A 29 -8.71 4.30 -0.54
N ILE A 30 -8.92 4.04 0.75
CA ILE A 30 -8.10 3.06 1.52
C ILE A 30 -8.22 1.67 0.91
N VAL A 31 -9.45 1.20 0.63
CA VAL A 31 -9.68 -0.13 0.03
C VAL A 31 -8.99 -0.24 -1.33
N ILE A 32 -9.15 0.77 -2.19
CA ILE A 32 -8.53 0.79 -3.52
C ILE A 32 -7.00 0.85 -3.40
N ALA A 33 -6.45 1.65 -2.49
CA ALA A 33 -5.02 1.74 -2.25
C ALA A 33 -4.42 0.39 -1.81
N ILE A 34 -5.12 -0.35 -0.93
CA ILE A 34 -4.70 -1.70 -0.51
C ILE A 34 -4.69 -2.65 -1.71
N ILE A 35 -5.76 -2.67 -2.51
CA ILE A 35 -5.85 -3.54 -3.70
C ILE A 35 -4.71 -3.22 -4.67
N ILE A 36 -4.46 -1.95 -4.96
CA ILE A 36 -3.37 -1.52 -5.85
C ILE A 36 -2.01 -1.91 -5.27
N SER A 37 -1.79 -1.73 -3.98
CA SER A 37 -0.53 -2.07 -3.31
C SER A 37 -0.24 -3.57 -3.37
N VAL A 38 -1.23 -4.41 -3.05
CA VAL A 38 -1.10 -5.88 -3.09
C VAL A 38 -0.92 -6.36 -4.53
N ALA A 39 -1.72 -5.86 -5.47
CA ALA A 39 -1.64 -6.24 -6.88
C ALA A 39 -0.31 -5.83 -7.51
N SER A 40 0.15 -4.60 -7.28
CA SER A 40 1.44 -4.13 -7.80
C SER A 40 2.61 -4.92 -7.22
N SER A 41 2.60 -5.20 -5.91
CA SER A 41 3.61 -6.04 -5.25
C SER A 41 3.64 -7.46 -5.82
N PHE A 42 2.47 -8.05 -6.04
CA PHE A 42 2.34 -9.36 -6.68
C PHE A 42 2.89 -9.35 -8.11
N ILE A 43 2.50 -8.37 -8.94
CA ILE A 43 2.94 -8.28 -10.34
C ILE A 43 4.44 -8.12 -10.42
N VAL A 44 5.04 -7.21 -9.63
CA VAL A 44 6.48 -7.00 -9.59
C VAL A 44 7.20 -8.27 -9.13
N GLY A 45 6.69 -8.94 -8.10
CA GLY A 45 7.21 -10.22 -7.62
C GLY A 45 7.11 -11.35 -8.65
N ALA A 46 6.01 -11.41 -9.38
CA ALA A 46 5.76 -12.41 -10.41
C ALA A 46 6.67 -12.20 -11.64
N LEU A 47 6.83 -10.95 -12.08
CA LEU A 47 7.78 -10.59 -13.14
C LEU A 47 9.21 -10.93 -12.73
N LYS A 48 9.61 -10.57 -11.49
CA LYS A 48 10.93 -10.93 -10.95
C LYS A 48 11.11 -12.45 -10.91
N GLY A 49 10.09 -13.19 -10.47
CA GLY A 49 10.09 -14.66 -10.43
C GLY A 49 10.30 -15.27 -11.82
N ARG A 50 9.58 -14.77 -12.83
CA ARG A 50 9.72 -15.20 -14.22
C ARG A 50 11.11 -14.91 -14.78
N MET A 51 11.64 -13.69 -14.58
CA MET A 51 12.98 -13.31 -15.04
C MET A 51 14.08 -14.17 -14.39
N ALA A 52 13.88 -14.54 -13.12
CA ALA A 52 14.78 -15.42 -12.38
C ALA A 52 14.60 -16.92 -12.68
N LYS A 53 13.80 -17.29 -13.70
CA LYS A 53 13.46 -18.69 -14.04
C LYS A 53 12.89 -19.48 -12.86
N LYS A 54 12.22 -18.81 -11.92
CA LYS A 54 11.52 -19.38 -10.77
C LYS A 54 9.99 -19.33 -10.99
N SER A 55 9.24 -19.94 -10.07
CA SER A 55 7.78 -19.86 -10.07
C SER A 55 7.32 -18.41 -9.89
N TRP A 56 6.64 -17.87 -10.90
CA TRP A 56 6.06 -16.53 -10.89
C TRP A 56 5.01 -16.36 -9.78
N ILE A 57 4.18 -17.38 -9.52
CA ILE A 57 3.19 -17.36 -8.45
C ILE A 57 3.86 -17.24 -7.09
N LYS A 58 4.89 -18.06 -6.81
CA LYS A 58 5.64 -17.97 -5.54
C LYS A 58 6.29 -16.59 -5.37
N GLY A 59 6.95 -16.09 -6.41
CA GLY A 59 7.59 -14.77 -6.37
C GLY A 59 6.59 -13.62 -6.14
N GLY A 60 5.39 -13.72 -6.73
CA GLY A 60 4.31 -12.77 -6.51
C GLY A 60 3.76 -12.82 -5.08
N ILE A 61 3.48 -14.02 -4.55
CA ILE A 61 2.97 -14.20 -3.18
C ILE A 61 4.00 -13.73 -2.15
N GLU A 62 5.28 -14.07 -2.32
CA GLU A 62 6.37 -13.62 -1.43
C GLU A 62 6.44 -12.09 -1.37
N MET A 63 6.33 -11.42 -2.52
CA MET A 63 6.40 -9.96 -2.57
C MET A 63 5.13 -9.27 -2.06
N ALA A 64 3.95 -9.79 -2.38
CA ALA A 64 2.70 -9.31 -1.81
C ALA A 64 2.70 -9.45 -0.28
N GLY A 65 3.12 -10.61 0.23
CA GLY A 65 3.22 -10.88 1.66
C GLY A 65 4.22 -9.96 2.38
N LEU A 66 5.39 -9.71 1.77
CA LEU A 66 6.36 -8.74 2.29
C LEU A 66 5.77 -7.33 2.36
N GLY A 67 5.12 -6.88 1.28
CA GLY A 67 4.47 -5.56 1.22
C GLY A 67 3.37 -5.41 2.28
N THR A 68 2.49 -6.41 2.41
CA THR A 68 1.45 -6.46 3.44
C THR A 68 2.04 -6.45 4.85
N GLY A 69 3.09 -7.23 5.11
CA GLY A 69 3.76 -7.25 6.41
C GLY A 69 4.30 -5.88 6.81
N ILE A 70 4.96 -5.17 5.88
CA ILE A 70 5.45 -3.82 6.12
C ILE A 70 4.29 -2.83 6.36
N ALA A 71 3.20 -2.96 5.61
CA ALA A 71 2.01 -2.12 5.79
C ALA A 71 1.39 -2.31 7.18
N LEU A 72 1.32 -3.54 7.68
CA LEU A 72 0.82 -3.82 9.04
C LEU A 72 1.73 -3.22 10.12
N VAL A 73 3.05 -3.30 9.95
CA VAL A 73 4.00 -2.64 10.86
C VAL A 73 3.80 -1.13 10.85
N GLY A 74 3.68 -0.51 9.67
CA GLY A 74 3.42 0.93 9.56
C GLY A 74 2.09 1.35 10.21
N TYR A 75 1.03 0.56 10.02
CA TYR A 75 -0.26 0.77 10.68
C TYR A 75 -0.14 0.66 12.21
N GLY A 76 0.54 -0.37 12.71
CA GLY A 76 0.75 -0.57 14.13
C GLY A 76 1.51 0.59 14.78
N ILE A 77 2.59 1.06 14.15
CA ILE A 77 3.33 2.25 14.63
C ILE A 77 2.42 3.48 14.67
N GLY A 78 1.61 3.70 13.62
CA GLY A 78 0.65 4.81 13.60
C GLY A 78 -0.40 4.71 14.71
N ALA A 79 -0.90 3.51 15.00
CA ALA A 79 -1.87 3.25 16.06
C ALA A 79 -1.28 3.52 17.46
N GLU A 80 -0.06 3.05 17.73
CA GLU A 80 0.63 3.31 19.00
C GLU A 80 0.92 4.80 19.20
N LEU A 81 1.33 5.49 18.13
CA LEU A 81 1.61 6.92 18.17
C LEU A 81 0.35 7.75 18.45
N ALA A 82 -0.80 7.31 17.92
CA ALA A 82 -2.10 7.89 18.23
C ALA A 82 -2.54 7.59 19.67
N ASN A 83 -2.32 6.37 20.16
CA ASN A 83 -2.63 5.97 21.52
C ASN A 83 -1.82 6.77 22.55
N ALA A 84 -0.53 7.02 22.27
CA ALA A 84 0.35 7.86 23.09
C ALA A 84 -0.03 9.36 23.06
N GLY A 85 -1.03 9.77 22.26
CA GLY A 85 -1.46 11.15 22.13
C GLY A 85 -0.45 12.05 21.38
N ILE A 86 0.55 11.47 20.71
CA ILE A 86 1.55 12.21 19.96
C ILE A 86 0.98 12.69 18.62
N VAL A 87 0.03 11.94 18.04
CA VAL A 87 -0.68 12.32 16.82
C VAL A 87 -2.17 12.37 17.08
N SER A 88 -2.79 13.51 16.75
CA SER A 88 -4.24 13.69 16.81
C SER A 88 -4.91 13.06 15.58
N ILE A 89 -5.78 12.07 15.78
CA ILE A 89 -6.63 11.53 14.70
C ILE A 89 -7.75 12.54 14.45
N PRO A 90 -7.83 13.17 13.26
CA PRO A 90 -8.94 14.07 12.94
C PRO A 90 -10.26 13.27 12.90
N ALA A 91 -11.35 13.86 13.39
CA ALA A 91 -12.68 13.21 13.44
C ALA A 91 -13.16 12.63 12.09
N ALA A 92 -12.63 13.11 10.97
CA ALA A 92 -12.91 12.60 9.62
C ALA A 92 -12.33 11.20 9.32
N ALA A 93 -11.47 10.66 10.18
CA ALA A 93 -10.91 9.31 10.05
C ALA A 93 -11.59 8.27 10.97
N ALA A 94 -12.59 8.68 11.75
CA ALA A 94 -13.31 7.83 12.71
C ALA A 94 -14.63 7.25 12.15
N GLY A 95 -14.88 7.36 10.84
CA GLY A 95 -16.08 6.88 10.15
C GLY A 95 -15.77 5.98 8.97
#